data_AF-A0AAU9J572-F1
#
_entry.id   AF-A0AAU9J572-F1
#
_cell.length_a   1.000
_cell.length_b   1.000
_cell.length_c   1.000
_cell.angle_alpha   90.00
_cell.angle_beta   90.00
_cell.angle_gamma   90.00
#
_symmetry.space_group_name_H-M   'P 1'
#
loop_
_entity.id
_entity.type
_entity.pdbx_description
1 polymer ?
#
loop_
_entity_poly.entity_id
_entity_poly.type
_entity_poly.pdbx_seq_one_letter_code
_entity_poly.pdbx_strand_id
1 'polypeptide(L)'
;MDNSLSDYDYLHKGVASFTAPSVEILRVKELLPNLNENAWKSQSKCNHCKTHIRRNAALIEKLHVCRFCFNAFCSACSCLIALHPETHDLQRICVKCYWYFLRKNIKSQYKNEIEGIINEESQKRKEITQEKEKIIEEIKNCKENIEQLKREYKNLHSKIFAEKANTRNNGNASKVSDRVVINELLKKLKEQELDIVNVKNEVELMKTRKNNTINMNPTCLECSIF
;
A
#
# COMPACT_ATOMS: atom_id res chain seq x y z
N MET A 1 36.97 3.57 -14.67
CA MET A 1 36.52 2.96 -15.94
C MET A 1 35.17 2.30 -15.69
N ASP A 2 34.20 3.01 -15.13
CA ASP A 2 33.40 4.11 -15.70
C ASP A 2 32.56 3.61 -16.87
N ASN A 3 31.42 3.02 -16.52
CA ASN A 3 30.28 2.84 -17.41
C ASN A 3 29.09 3.58 -16.78
N SER A 4 29.14 4.91 -16.82
CA SER A 4 27.97 5.75 -16.58
C SER A 4 27.12 5.74 -17.85
N LEU A 5 26.08 4.90 -17.85
CA LEU A 5 24.94 5.07 -18.74
C LEU A 5 24.31 6.43 -18.42
N SER A 6 24.40 7.35 -19.38
CA SER A 6 23.87 8.70 -19.25
C SER A 6 22.34 8.69 -19.26
N ASP A 7 21.73 9.36 -18.28
CA ASP A 7 20.29 9.61 -18.11
C ASP A 7 19.61 10.42 -19.26
N TYR A 8 20.26 10.54 -20.43
CA TYR A 8 19.79 11.37 -21.54
C TYR A 8 18.89 10.66 -22.56
N ASP A 9 18.77 9.32 -22.51
CA ASP A 9 18.00 8.57 -23.52
C ASP A 9 16.50 8.42 -23.21
N TYR A 10 16.01 8.96 -22.09
CA TYR A 10 14.58 8.94 -21.74
C TYR A 10 13.76 10.13 -22.27
N LEU A 11 14.39 11.12 -22.90
CA LEU A 11 13.71 12.36 -23.32
C LEU A 11 13.25 12.41 -24.78
N HIS A 12 13.52 11.38 -25.61
CA HIS A 12 13.25 11.47 -27.05
C HIS A 12 12.34 10.39 -27.67
N LYS A 13 11.70 9.52 -26.88
CA LYS A 13 10.65 8.60 -27.37
C LYS A 13 9.22 9.10 -27.14
N GLY A 14 9.01 10.38 -27.35
CA GLY A 14 7.71 11.02 -27.17
C GLY A 14 7.53 12.23 -28.05
N VAL A 15 7.81 12.12 -29.35
CA VAL A 15 7.23 13.06 -30.32
C VAL A 15 5.74 12.72 -30.42
N ALA A 16 5.00 13.08 -29.37
CA ALA A 16 3.55 13.11 -29.41
C ALA A 16 3.20 14.03 -30.58
N SER A 17 2.55 13.46 -31.60
CA SER A 17 1.78 14.22 -32.54
C SER A 17 0.92 15.19 -31.72
N PHE A 18 1.23 16.49 -31.77
CA PHE A 18 0.38 17.52 -31.20
C PHE A 18 -0.88 17.59 -32.07
N THR A 19 -1.77 16.61 -31.90
CA THR A 19 -3.17 16.76 -32.27
C THR A 19 -3.67 18.00 -31.53
N ALA A 20 -4.35 18.90 -32.25
CA ALA A 20 -4.92 20.11 -31.69
C ALA A 20 -5.56 19.81 -30.32
N PRO A 21 -5.32 20.62 -29.27
CA PRO A 21 -5.83 20.33 -27.94
C PRO A 21 -7.34 20.17 -28.04
N SER A 22 -7.82 18.94 -27.82
CA SER A 22 -9.24 18.68 -27.69
C SER A 22 -9.69 19.47 -26.47
N VAL A 23 -10.41 20.57 -26.69
CA VAL A 23 -10.96 21.38 -25.61
C VAL A 23 -12.01 20.52 -24.91
N GLU A 24 -11.62 19.85 -23.83
CA GLU A 24 -12.56 19.12 -23.00
C GLU A 24 -13.49 20.11 -22.32
N ILE A 25 -14.73 20.16 -22.80
CA ILE A 25 -15.78 20.99 -22.21
C ILE A 25 -16.24 20.32 -20.93
N LEU A 26 -16.15 21.04 -19.80
CA LEU A 26 -16.69 20.58 -18.53
C LEU A 26 -18.20 20.35 -18.62
N ARG A 27 -18.62 19.09 -18.49
CA ARG A 27 -20.03 18.70 -18.42
C ARG A 27 -20.46 18.60 -16.96
N VAL A 28 -21.32 19.53 -16.54
CA VAL A 28 -21.89 19.51 -15.20
C VAL A 28 -23.13 18.62 -15.21
N LYS A 29 -23.22 17.66 -14.29
CA LYS A 29 -24.32 16.70 -14.23
C LYS A 29 -25.57 17.28 -13.54
N GLU A 30 -25.37 18.10 -12.52
CA GLU A 30 -26.45 18.68 -11.71
C GLU A 30 -26.00 20.02 -11.11
N LEU A 31 -26.94 20.94 -10.93
CA LEU A 31 -26.69 22.18 -10.19
C LEU A 31 -26.67 21.93 -8.68
N LEU A 32 -26.13 22.90 -7.93
CA LEU A 32 -26.26 22.90 -6.49
C LEU A 32 -27.74 23.11 -6.09
N PRO A 33 -28.22 22.49 -5.00
CA PRO A 33 -29.58 22.71 -4.54
C PRO A 33 -29.76 24.14 -3.99
N ASN A 34 -31.02 24.62 -3.98
CA ASN A 34 -31.44 25.89 -3.36
C ASN A 34 -30.74 27.13 -3.91
N LEU A 35 -30.54 27.18 -5.22
CA LEU A 35 -29.96 28.36 -5.87
C LEU A 35 -30.99 29.47 -6.03
N ASN A 36 -30.58 30.71 -5.73
CA ASN A 36 -31.38 31.90 -6.00
C ASN A 36 -30.92 32.53 -7.32
N GLU A 37 -31.72 32.37 -8.39
CA GLU A 37 -31.43 32.91 -9.72
C GLU A 37 -31.24 34.43 -9.78
N ASN A 38 -31.79 35.13 -8.79
CA ASN A 38 -31.76 36.58 -8.69
C ASN A 38 -30.67 37.10 -7.76
N ALA A 39 -29.80 36.24 -7.21
CA ALA A 39 -28.77 36.62 -6.24
C ALA A 39 -27.81 37.71 -6.78
N TRP A 40 -27.51 37.71 -8.07
CA TRP A 40 -26.65 38.71 -8.70
C TRP A 40 -27.23 40.13 -8.68
N LYS A 41 -28.57 40.30 -8.63
CA LYS A 41 -29.22 41.62 -8.74
C LYS A 41 -28.87 42.55 -7.58
N SER A 42 -28.62 42.00 -6.40
CA SER A 42 -28.23 42.76 -5.21
C SER A 42 -26.72 42.98 -5.08
N GLN A 43 -25.92 42.46 -6.02
CA GLN A 43 -24.45 42.44 -5.91
C GLN A 43 -23.82 43.57 -6.73
N SER A 44 -23.14 44.50 -6.05
CA SER A 44 -22.40 45.61 -6.68
C SER A 44 -20.90 45.34 -6.85
N LYS A 45 -20.42 44.18 -6.39
CA LYS A 45 -19.01 43.76 -6.43
C LYS A 45 -18.90 42.33 -6.94
N CYS A 46 -17.76 41.98 -7.51
CA CYS A 46 -17.46 40.59 -7.87
C CYS A 46 -17.53 39.68 -6.62
N ASN A 47 -18.30 38.59 -6.68
CA ASN A 47 -18.45 37.69 -5.54
C ASN A 47 -17.15 36.94 -5.18
N HIS A 48 -16.22 36.78 -6.13
CA HIS A 48 -14.92 36.12 -5.89
C HIS A 48 -13.85 37.10 -5.39
N CYS A 49 -13.40 38.04 -6.23
CA CYS A 49 -12.29 38.94 -5.91
C CYS A 49 -12.70 40.21 -5.14
N LYS A 50 -14.00 40.41 -4.90
CA LYS A 50 -14.57 41.58 -4.19
C LYS A 50 -14.28 42.95 -4.81
N THR A 51 -13.65 42.98 -6.00
CA THR A 51 -13.41 44.21 -6.76
C THR A 51 -14.74 44.87 -7.13
N HIS A 52 -14.83 46.18 -6.88
CA HIS A 52 -15.92 47.01 -7.35
C HIS A 52 -15.82 47.22 -8.85
N ILE A 53 -16.98 47.30 -9.52
CA ILE A 53 -17.03 47.89 -10.86
C ILE A 53 -16.57 49.34 -10.74
N ARG A 54 -15.37 49.65 -11.25
CA ARG A 54 -14.93 51.04 -11.36
C ARG A 54 -15.72 51.68 -12.50
N ARG A 55 -16.46 52.74 -12.22
CA ARG A 55 -16.91 53.68 -13.26
C ARG A 55 -15.72 54.59 -13.58
N ASN A 56 -14.75 54.10 -14.34
CA ASN A 56 -13.83 55.02 -14.99
C ASN A 56 -14.53 55.62 -16.21
N ALA A 57 -14.38 56.92 -16.43
CA ALA A 57 -15.18 57.76 -17.34
C ALA A 57 -15.23 57.33 -18.83
N ALA A 58 -14.57 56.22 -19.20
CA ALA A 58 -14.57 55.69 -20.57
C ALA A 58 -14.99 54.20 -20.69
N LEU A 59 -14.92 53.38 -19.62
CA LEU A 59 -15.21 51.93 -19.70
C LEU A 59 -15.84 51.43 -18.39
N ILE A 60 -17.13 51.09 -18.45
CA ILE A 60 -17.86 50.45 -17.35
C ILE A 60 -17.64 48.93 -17.47
N GLU A 61 -16.78 48.34 -16.64
CA GLU A 61 -16.66 46.88 -16.55
C GLU A 61 -17.95 46.28 -15.98
N LYS A 62 -18.78 45.65 -16.82
CA LYS A 62 -20.01 45.02 -16.36
C LYS A 62 -19.71 43.74 -15.57
N LEU A 63 -20.44 43.50 -14.48
CA LEU A 63 -20.46 42.18 -13.85
C LEU A 63 -21.23 41.19 -14.75
N HIS A 64 -20.73 39.97 -14.80
CA HIS A 64 -21.35 38.84 -15.47
C HIS A 64 -21.97 37.89 -14.46
N VAL A 65 -23.06 37.25 -14.86
CA VAL A 65 -23.75 36.26 -14.02
C VAL A 65 -23.19 34.88 -14.33
N CYS A 66 -22.78 34.15 -13.29
CA CYS A 66 -22.51 32.72 -13.41
C CYS A 66 -23.83 31.97 -13.52
N ARG A 67 -24.05 31.17 -14.56
CA ARG A 67 -25.30 30.43 -14.74
C ARG A 67 -25.45 29.19 -13.83
N PHE A 68 -24.41 28.87 -13.05
CA PHE A 68 -24.40 27.71 -12.16
C PHE A 68 -24.59 28.05 -10.68
N CYS A 69 -24.32 29.30 -10.27
CA CYS A 69 -24.57 29.75 -8.90
C CYS A 69 -25.26 31.11 -8.81
N PHE A 70 -25.59 31.71 -9.95
CA PHE A 70 -26.35 32.95 -10.10
C PHE A 70 -25.81 34.17 -9.35
N ASN A 71 -24.53 34.14 -8.95
CA ASN A 71 -23.82 35.27 -8.38
C ASN A 71 -23.15 36.12 -9.49
N ALA A 72 -22.85 37.37 -9.17
CA ALA A 72 -22.19 38.34 -10.04
C ALA A 72 -20.66 38.24 -9.92
N PHE A 73 -19.96 38.25 -11.05
CA PHE A 73 -18.50 38.13 -11.14
C PHE A 73 -17.93 39.10 -12.17
N CYS A 74 -16.69 39.55 -11.99
CA CYS A 74 -15.99 40.25 -13.06
C CYS A 74 -15.63 39.28 -14.19
N SER A 75 -15.24 39.81 -15.36
CA SER A 75 -14.87 39.01 -16.54
C SER A 75 -13.78 37.98 -16.22
N ALA A 76 -12.72 38.39 -15.50
CA ALA A 76 -11.62 37.50 -15.11
C ALA A 76 -12.05 36.34 -14.19
N CYS A 77 -13.01 36.58 -13.27
CA CYS A 77 -13.49 35.54 -12.35
C CYS A 77 -14.55 34.61 -12.96
N SER A 78 -14.98 34.89 -14.20
CA SER A 78 -16.01 34.14 -14.90
C SER A 78 -15.70 33.97 -16.39
N CYS A 79 -14.43 33.85 -16.74
CA CYS A 79 -13.94 33.71 -18.11
C CYS A 79 -14.18 32.33 -18.73
N LEU A 80 -14.69 31.37 -17.95
CA LEU A 80 -14.85 29.98 -18.34
C LEU A 80 -16.26 29.70 -18.85
N ILE A 81 -16.38 28.63 -19.62
CA ILE A 81 -17.63 28.12 -20.18
C ILE A 81 -17.76 26.64 -19.83
N ALA A 82 -18.97 26.20 -19.49
CA ALA A 82 -19.28 24.81 -19.20
C ALA A 82 -20.66 24.45 -19.77
N LEU A 83 -20.90 23.16 -20.03
CA LEU A 83 -22.20 22.67 -20.46
C LEU A 83 -23.16 22.65 -19.27
N HIS A 84 -24.26 23.40 -19.37
CA HIS A 84 -25.26 23.50 -18.32
C HIS A 84 -26.10 22.20 -18.23
N PRO A 85 -26.35 21.65 -17.03
CA PRO A 85 -27.04 20.37 -16.87
C PRO A 85 -28.49 20.38 -17.35
N GLU A 86 -29.19 21.51 -17.21
CA GLU A 86 -30.64 21.60 -17.48
C GLU A 86 -30.95 22.11 -18.88
N THR A 87 -30.14 23.02 -19.43
CA THR A 87 -30.39 23.62 -20.74
C THR A 87 -29.57 22.97 -21.84
N HIS A 88 -28.55 22.19 -21.48
CA HIS A 88 -27.60 21.55 -22.40
C HIS A 88 -26.85 22.52 -23.33
N ASP A 89 -26.81 23.81 -22.95
CA ASP A 89 -26.07 24.84 -23.67
C ASP A 89 -24.74 25.17 -22.99
N LEU A 90 -23.80 25.68 -23.78
CA LEU A 90 -22.55 26.25 -23.29
C LEU A 90 -22.82 27.59 -22.60
N GLN A 91 -22.66 27.62 -21.29
CA GLN A 91 -22.98 28.78 -20.47
C GLN A 91 -21.79 29.23 -19.63
N ARG A 92 -21.78 30.53 -19.31
CA ARG A 92 -20.73 31.16 -18.50
C ARG A 92 -20.74 30.60 -17.08
N ILE A 93 -19.56 30.19 -16.62
CA ILE A 93 -19.33 29.66 -15.28
C ILE A 93 -18.24 30.47 -14.56
N CYS A 94 -18.41 30.69 -13.26
CA CYS A 94 -17.35 31.29 -12.45
C CYS A 94 -16.27 30.26 -12.11
N VAL A 95 -15.05 30.74 -11.88
CA VAL A 95 -13.89 29.89 -11.54
C VAL A 95 -14.17 29.00 -10.32
N LYS A 96 -14.89 29.51 -9.31
CA LYS A 96 -15.28 28.74 -8.12
C LYS A 96 -16.17 27.53 -8.48
N CYS A 97 -17.22 27.74 -9.27
CA CYS A 97 -18.10 26.66 -9.71
C CYS A 97 -17.36 25.68 -10.62
N TYR A 98 -16.53 26.18 -11.53
CA TYR A 98 -15.73 25.36 -12.43
C TYR A 98 -14.85 24.37 -11.67
N TRP A 99 -14.04 24.85 -10.71
CA TRP A 99 -13.19 23.99 -9.89
C TRP A 99 -13.98 22.99 -9.04
N TYR A 100 -15.12 23.42 -8.49
CA TYR A 100 -15.99 22.55 -7.72
C TYR A 100 -16.48 21.36 -8.56
N PHE A 101 -17.04 21.62 -9.75
CA PHE A 101 -17.56 20.57 -10.62
C PHE A 101 -16.46 19.74 -11.25
N LEU A 102 -15.31 20.33 -11.60
CA LEU A 102 -14.15 19.59 -12.08
C LEU A 102 -13.70 18.55 -11.04
N ARG A 103 -13.53 18.96 -9.79
CA ARG A 103 -13.17 18.05 -8.68
C ARG A 103 -14.24 16.98 -8.47
N LYS A 104 -15.53 17.34 -8.54
CA LYS A 104 -16.64 16.38 -8.41
C LYS A 104 -16.64 15.35 -9.55
N ASN A 105 -16.38 15.78 -10.78
CA ASN A 105 -16.28 14.90 -11.95
C ASN A 105 -15.10 13.95 -11.85
N ILE A 106 -13.90 14.46 -11.54
CA ILE A 106 -12.70 13.63 -11.31
C ILE A 106 -12.98 12.62 -10.20
N LYS A 107 -13.49 13.07 -9.05
CA LYS A 107 -13.82 12.18 -7.94
C LYS A 107 -14.82 11.10 -8.35
N SER A 108 -15.85 11.44 -9.12
CA SER A 108 -16.84 10.46 -9.61
C SER A 108 -16.27 9.49 -10.63
N GLN A 109 -15.35 9.93 -11.49
CA GLN A 109 -14.75 9.11 -12.54
C GLN A 109 -13.82 8.07 -11.95
N TYR A 110 -12.97 8.49 -11.00
CA TYR A 110 -11.96 7.62 -10.41
C TYR A 110 -12.42 6.96 -9.11
N LYS A 111 -13.66 7.18 -8.65
CA LYS A 111 -14.16 6.61 -7.38
C LYS A 111 -14.00 5.09 -7.34
N ASN A 112 -14.55 4.41 -8.34
CA ASN A 112 -14.58 2.95 -8.38
C ASN A 112 -13.17 2.36 -8.58
N GLU A 113 -12.33 3.03 -9.37
CA GLU A 113 -10.94 2.62 -9.60
C GLU A 113 -10.13 2.74 -8.30
N ILE A 114 -10.22 3.88 -7.61
CA ILE A 114 -9.57 4.10 -6.32
C ILE A 114 -10.09 3.09 -5.28
N GLU A 115 -11.40 2.88 -5.20
CA GLU A 115 -12.00 1.87 -4.31
C GLU A 115 -11.51 0.45 -4.65
N GLY A 116 -11.35 0.14 -5.94
CA GLY A 116 -10.78 -1.12 -6.43
C GLY A 116 -9.34 -1.32 -5.95
N ILE A 117 -8.48 -0.33 -6.16
CA ILE A 117 -7.07 -0.36 -5.73
C ILE A 117 -6.99 -0.52 -4.20
N ILE A 118 -7.79 0.24 -3.45
CA ILE A 118 -7.82 0.16 -1.97
C ILE A 118 -8.24 -1.24 -1.51
N ASN A 119 -9.29 -1.82 -2.12
CA ASN A 119 -9.77 -3.14 -1.76
C ASN A 119 -8.76 -4.23 -2.09
N GLU A 120 -8.11 -4.16 -3.26
CA GLU A 120 -7.08 -5.10 -3.67
C GLU A 120 -5.87 -5.06 -2.71
N GLU A 121 -5.39 -3.86 -2.37
CA GLU A 121 -4.30 -3.68 -1.41
C GLU A 121 -4.69 -4.13 0.00
N SER A 122 -5.94 -3.89 0.42
CA SER A 122 -6.45 -4.40 1.70
C SER A 122 -6.45 -5.93 1.74
N GLN A 123 -6.85 -6.58 0.66
CA GLN A 123 -6.89 -8.04 0.56
C GLN A 123 -5.47 -8.64 0.59
N LYS A 124 -4.53 -8.09 -0.19
CA LYS A 124 -3.11 -8.48 -0.14
C LYS A 124 -2.53 -8.36 1.28
N ARG A 125 -2.86 -7.29 1.99
CA ARG A 125 -2.40 -7.10 3.38
C ARG A 125 -2.97 -8.15 4.33
N LYS A 126 -4.23 -8.55 4.16
CA LYS A 126 -4.85 -9.62 4.97
C LYS A 126 -4.16 -10.96 4.73
N GLU A 127 -3.90 -11.31 3.47
CA GLU A 127 -3.21 -12.55 3.10
C GLU A 127 -1.79 -12.60 3.67
N ILE A 128 -1.02 -11.51 3.55
CA ILE A 128 0.30 -11.39 4.17
C ILE A 128 0.23 -11.55 5.69
N THR A 129 -0.80 -11.02 6.33
CA THR A 129 -0.99 -11.11 7.78
C THR A 129 -1.29 -12.54 8.22
N GLN A 130 -2.21 -13.22 7.53
CA GLN A 130 -2.53 -14.62 7.80
C GLN A 130 -1.32 -15.54 7.59
N GLU A 131 -0.53 -15.29 6.54
CA GLU A 131 0.68 -16.07 6.28
C GLU A 131 1.75 -15.83 7.36
N LYS A 132 1.89 -14.60 7.85
CA LYS A 132 2.77 -14.29 8.98
C LYS A 132 2.36 -15.03 10.25
N GLU A 133 1.06 -15.13 10.53
CA GLU A 133 0.54 -15.87 11.69
C GLU A 133 0.85 -17.37 11.59
N LYS A 134 0.66 -17.98 10.41
CA LYS A 134 1.02 -19.39 10.18
C LYS A 134 2.51 -19.66 10.41
N ILE A 135 3.37 -18.84 9.83
CA ILE A 135 4.83 -18.98 9.99
C ILE A 135 5.24 -18.83 11.47
N ILE A 136 4.59 -17.92 12.22
CA ILE A 136 4.86 -17.76 13.66
C ILE A 136 4.50 -19.03 14.42
N GLU A 137 3.35 -19.65 14.12
CA GLU A 137 2.93 -20.89 14.77
C GLU A 137 3.84 -22.07 14.41
N GLU A 138 4.24 -22.20 13.14
CA GLU A 138 5.22 -23.21 12.70
C GLU A 138 6.56 -23.08 13.45
N ILE A 139 7.07 -21.85 13.60
CA ILE A 139 8.30 -21.58 14.36
C ILE A 139 8.13 -21.99 15.83
N LYS A 140 6.96 -21.74 16.42
CA LYS A 140 6.67 -22.11 17.81
C LYS A 140 6.67 -23.63 17.98
N ASN A 141 5.98 -24.36 17.11
CA ASN A 141 5.97 -25.82 17.11
C ASN A 141 7.38 -26.42 16.93
N CYS A 142 8.18 -25.88 16.02
CA CYS A 142 9.56 -26.33 15.83
C CYS A 142 10.42 -26.12 17.07
N LYS A 143 10.25 -25.00 17.78
CA LYS A 143 10.96 -24.75 19.04
C LYS A 143 10.57 -25.75 20.12
N GLU A 144 9.29 -26.08 20.25
CA GLU A 144 8.80 -27.09 21.19
C GLU A 144 9.39 -28.47 20.89
N ASN A 145 9.45 -28.86 19.60
CA ASN A 145 10.09 -30.09 19.15
C ASN A 145 11.58 -30.12 19.51
N ILE A 146 12.32 -29.03 19.30
CA ILE A 146 13.74 -28.93 19.68
C ILE A 146 13.91 -29.15 21.20
N GLU A 147 13.06 -28.54 22.03
CA GLU A 147 13.15 -28.71 23.49
C GLU A 147 12.76 -30.12 23.95
N GLN A 148 11.86 -30.80 23.24
CA GLN A 148 11.59 -32.22 23.48
C GLN A 148 12.80 -33.09 23.12
N LEU A 149 13.35 -32.94 21.91
CA LEU A 149 14.52 -33.71 21.46
C LEU A 149 15.73 -33.51 22.39
N LYS A 150 15.97 -32.29 22.87
CA LYS A 150 17.02 -32.02 23.88
C LYS A 150 16.81 -32.78 25.19
N ARG A 151 15.57 -32.89 25.66
CA ARG A 151 15.24 -33.67 26.88
C ARG A 151 15.49 -35.15 26.66
N GLU A 152 15.08 -35.68 25.53
CA GLU A 152 15.31 -37.08 25.15
C GLU A 152 16.80 -37.40 25.03
N TYR A 153 17.57 -36.53 24.37
CA TYR A 153 19.02 -36.62 24.27
C TYR A 153 19.69 -36.65 25.65
N LYS A 154 19.30 -35.75 26.56
CA LYS A 154 19.84 -35.71 27.94
C LYS A 154 19.54 -37.02 28.69
N ASN A 155 18.33 -37.54 28.54
CA ASN A 155 17.92 -38.80 29.16
C ASN A 155 18.73 -40.00 28.62
N LEU A 156 18.91 -40.07 27.30
CA LEU A 156 19.74 -41.10 26.64
C LEU A 156 21.20 -41.01 27.10
N HIS A 157 21.75 -39.80 27.16
CA HIS A 157 23.12 -39.58 27.64
C HIS A 157 23.30 -40.06 29.09
N SER A 158 22.35 -39.75 29.99
CA SER A 158 22.37 -40.25 31.37
C SER A 158 22.28 -41.78 31.45
N LYS A 159 21.45 -42.43 30.61
CA LYS A 159 21.37 -43.90 30.54
C LYS A 159 22.70 -44.52 30.10
N ILE A 160 23.33 -43.97 29.06
CA ILE A 160 24.66 -44.43 28.60
C ILE A 160 25.70 -44.33 29.72
N PHE A 161 25.68 -43.23 30.48
CA PHE A 161 26.62 -43.04 31.58
C PHE A 161 26.41 -44.06 32.71
N ALA A 162 25.15 -44.31 33.09
CA ALA A 162 24.81 -45.33 34.08
C ALA A 162 25.24 -46.73 33.62
N GLU A 163 24.97 -47.09 32.37
CA GLU A 163 25.34 -48.40 31.83
C GLU A 163 26.86 -48.61 31.73
N LYS A 164 27.59 -47.55 31.39
CA LYS A 164 29.06 -47.52 31.43
C LYS A 164 29.63 -47.67 32.85
N ALA A 165 28.90 -47.23 33.88
CA ALA A 165 29.31 -47.42 35.26
C ALA A 165 29.06 -48.87 35.71
N ASN A 166 27.92 -49.44 35.35
CA ASN A 166 27.55 -50.83 35.66
C ASN A 166 28.53 -51.85 35.04
N THR A 167 28.95 -51.63 33.78
CA THR A 167 29.94 -52.47 33.08
C THR A 167 31.30 -52.56 33.75
N ARG A 168 31.73 -51.49 34.44
CA ARG A 168 33.02 -51.48 35.16
C ARG A 168 33.00 -52.38 36.40
N ASN A 169 31.81 -52.65 36.95
CA ASN A 169 31.62 -53.40 38.19
C ASN A 169 31.33 -54.91 37.97
N ASN A 170 31.07 -55.34 36.73
CA ASN A 170 30.67 -56.72 36.40
C ASN A 170 31.80 -57.57 35.77
N GLY A 171 31.74 -58.89 35.97
CA GLY A 171 32.71 -59.89 35.46
C GLY A 171 32.66 -60.12 33.92
N ASN A 172 33.68 -60.80 33.38
CA ASN A 172 34.01 -60.80 31.93
C ASN A 172 32.90 -61.28 30.96
N ALA A 173 32.01 -62.19 31.33
CA ALA A 173 30.92 -62.64 30.46
C ALA A 173 29.76 -61.61 30.36
N SER A 174 29.55 -60.80 31.39
CA SER A 174 28.53 -59.74 31.43
C SER A 174 28.94 -58.51 30.59
N LYS A 175 30.25 -58.24 30.46
CA LYS A 175 30.81 -57.10 29.70
C LYS A 175 30.52 -57.11 28.20
N VAL A 176 30.22 -58.26 27.59
CA VAL A 176 29.92 -58.36 26.15
C VAL A 176 28.49 -57.90 25.86
N SER A 177 27.53 -58.34 26.67
CA SER A 177 26.11 -57.94 26.56
C SER A 177 25.95 -56.43 26.71
N ASP A 178 26.55 -55.86 27.75
CA ASP A 178 26.43 -54.43 28.01
C ASP A 178 27.12 -53.56 26.94
N ARG A 179 28.18 -54.07 26.29
CA ARG A 179 28.83 -53.40 25.14
C ARG A 179 27.89 -53.25 23.95
N VAL A 180 27.04 -54.25 23.69
CA VAL A 180 26.04 -54.20 22.62
C VAL A 180 25.00 -53.12 22.93
N VAL A 181 24.49 -53.09 24.16
CA VAL A 181 23.53 -52.07 24.63
C VAL A 181 24.12 -50.66 24.52
N ILE A 182 25.37 -50.47 24.94
CA ILE A 182 26.05 -49.17 24.85
C ILE A 182 26.20 -48.71 23.39
N ASN A 183 26.58 -49.61 22.47
CA ASN A 183 26.73 -49.27 21.06
C ASN A 183 25.40 -48.90 20.40
N GLU A 184 24.32 -49.59 20.78
CA GLU A 184 22.98 -49.28 20.26
C GLU A 184 22.46 -47.92 20.78
N LEU A 185 22.72 -47.61 22.06
CA LEU A 185 22.42 -46.29 22.61
C LEU A 185 23.25 -45.17 21.96
N LEU A 186 24.53 -45.41 21.67
CA LEU A 186 25.39 -44.47 20.93
C LEU A 186 24.90 -44.22 19.51
N LYS A 187 24.37 -45.25 18.84
CA LYS A 187 23.77 -45.10 17.52
C LYS A 187 22.53 -44.19 17.57
N LYS A 188 21.61 -44.46 18.51
CA LYS A 188 20.42 -43.62 18.74
C LYS A 188 20.78 -42.17 19.10
N LEU A 189 21.86 -41.97 19.87
CA LEU A 189 22.35 -40.65 20.24
C LEU A 189 22.78 -39.84 19.00
N LYS A 190 23.54 -40.45 18.09
CA LYS A 190 23.96 -39.81 16.83
C LYS A 190 22.80 -39.50 15.90
N GLU A 191 21.82 -40.39 15.82
CA GLU A 191 20.57 -40.16 15.06
C GLU A 191 19.84 -38.92 15.59
N GLN A 192 19.69 -38.79 16.92
CA GLN A 192 19.06 -37.61 17.52
C GLN A 192 19.87 -36.31 17.35
N GLU A 193 21.21 -36.36 17.36
CA GLU A 193 22.03 -35.18 17.06
C GLU A 193 21.76 -34.67 15.64
N LEU A 194 21.63 -35.58 14.69
CA LEU A 194 21.31 -35.24 13.30
C LEU A 194 19.92 -34.62 13.18
N ASP A 195 18.93 -35.18 13.87
CA ASP A 195 17.55 -34.65 13.88
C ASP A 195 17.50 -33.23 14.45
N ILE A 196 18.23 -32.96 15.54
CA ILE A 196 18.32 -31.61 16.13
C ILE A 196 18.93 -30.62 15.13
N VAL A 197 19.97 -31.02 14.38
CA VAL A 197 20.60 -30.17 13.37
C VAL A 197 19.63 -29.89 12.22
N ASN A 198 18.90 -30.91 11.75
CA ASN A 198 17.92 -30.76 10.66
C ASN A 198 16.81 -29.77 11.05
N VAL A 199 16.20 -29.93 12.22
CA VAL A 199 15.13 -29.03 12.68
C VAL A 199 15.65 -27.60 12.91
N LYS A 200 16.90 -27.42 13.38
CA LYS A 200 17.51 -26.08 13.47
C LYS A 200 17.66 -25.41 12.11
N ASN A 201 18.08 -26.16 11.09
CA ASN A 201 18.20 -25.64 9.73
C ASN A 201 16.83 -25.22 9.17
N GLU A 202 15.78 -26.01 9.44
CA GLU A 202 14.40 -25.66 9.06
C GLU A 202 13.95 -24.36 9.74
N VAL A 203 14.22 -24.18 11.04
CA VAL A 203 13.89 -22.95 11.77
C VAL A 203 14.60 -21.73 11.18
N GLU A 204 15.88 -21.83 10.83
CA GLU A 204 16.60 -20.73 10.17
C GLU A 204 15.99 -20.41 8.80
N LEU A 205 15.64 -21.43 8.02
CA LEU A 205 14.98 -21.26 6.72
C LEU A 205 13.61 -20.58 6.86
N MET A 206 12.83 -20.93 7.89
CA MET A 206 11.56 -20.26 8.21
C MET A 206 11.77 -18.80 8.66
N LYS A 207 12.83 -18.50 9.43
CA LYS A 207 13.17 -17.11 9.80
C LYS A 207 13.52 -16.28 8.57
N THR A 208 14.27 -16.84 7.62
CA THR A 208 14.58 -16.16 6.36
C THR A 208 13.31 -15.90 5.57
N ARG A 209 12.41 -16.88 5.45
CA ARG A 209 11.08 -16.69 4.83
C ARG A 209 10.29 -15.58 5.51
N LYS A 210 10.21 -15.59 6.85
CA LYS A 210 9.55 -14.53 7.63
C LYS A 210 10.15 -13.15 7.33
N ASN A 211 11.47 -13.02 7.31
CA ASN A 211 12.14 -11.74 7.04
C ASN A 211 11.88 -11.25 5.61
N ASN A 212 11.81 -12.16 4.63
CA ASN A 212 11.45 -11.82 3.24
C ASN A 212 9.99 -11.37 3.12
N THR A 213 9.06 -12.00 3.86
CA THR A 213 7.65 -11.57 3.95
C THR A 213 7.48 -10.24 4.69
N ILE A 214 8.44 -9.84 5.53
CA ILE A 214 8.46 -8.53 6.21
C ILE A 214 9.04 -7.45 5.30
N ASN A 215 10.07 -7.76 4.51
CA ASN A 215 10.71 -6.82 3.59
C ASN A 215 9.95 -6.60 2.27
N MET A 216 8.90 -7.38 2.00
CA MET A 216 7.85 -7.02 1.04
C MET A 216 7.00 -5.89 1.62
N ASN A 217 7.64 -4.75 1.90
CA ASN A 217 6.95 -3.54 2.29
C ASN A 217 6.40 -2.92 1.00
N PRO A 218 5.08 -2.74 0.87
CA PRO A 218 4.53 -1.94 -0.21
C PRO A 218 5.13 -0.54 -0.04
N THR A 219 5.89 -0.09 -1.03
CA THR A 219 6.44 1.26 -1.09
C THR A 219 5.36 2.23 -0.67
N CYS A 220 5.62 2.90 0.46
CA CYS A 220 4.74 3.91 1.00
C CYS A 220 4.60 4.99 -0.07
N LEU A 221 3.37 5.20 -0.55
CA LEU A 221 3.00 6.30 -1.46
C LEU A 221 3.16 7.69 -0.81
N GLU A 222 3.67 7.79 0.42
CA GLU A 222 3.88 9.06 1.13
C GLU A 222 5.20 9.77 0.80
N CYS A 223 6.02 9.30 -0.15
CA CYS A 223 7.29 9.97 -0.49
C CYS A 223 7.32 10.70 -1.85
N SER A 224 6.17 11.07 -2.45
CA SER A 224 6.17 11.74 -3.78
C SER A 224 5.37 13.04 -3.87
N ILE A 225 4.92 13.59 -2.74
CA ILE A 225 4.24 14.89 -2.73
C ILE A 225 4.83 15.75 -1.61
N PHE A 226 6.02 16.31 -1.84
CA PHE A 226 6.45 17.61 -1.36
C PHE A 226 7.56 18.15 -2.27
#